data_AF-A0A929HFX4-F1
#
_entry.id   AF-A0A929HFX4-F1
#
_cell.length_a   1.000
_cell.length_b   1.000
_cell.length_c   1.000
_cell.angle_alpha   90.00
_cell.angle_beta   90.00
_cell.angle_gamma   90.00
#
_symmetry.space_group_name_H-M   'P 1'
#
loop_
_entity.id
_entity.type
_entity.pdbx_description
1 polymer ?
#
loop_
_entity_poly.entity_id
_entity_poly.type
_entity_poly.pdbx_seq_one_letter_code
_entity_poly.pdbx_strand_id
1 'polypeptide(L)' 'MEKINVTIDDIKITVEKGTTVLEAARSAGIYIPALCSH' A
#
# COMPACT_ATOMS: atom_id res chain seq x y z
N MET A 1 3.92 1.02 16.77
CA MET A 1 4.21 0.71 15.36
C MET A 1 4.83 1.93 14.69
N GLU A 2 5.90 1.73 13.92
CA GLU A 2 6.56 2.80 13.13
C GLU A 2 5.79 2.98 11.82
N LYS A 3 5.47 4.23 11.46
CA LYS A 3 4.78 4.56 10.21
C LYS A 3 5.76 5.20 9.23
N ILE A 4 5.60 4.87 7.94
CA ILE A 4 6.41 5.40 6.85
C ILE A 4 5.51 6.03 5.78
N ASN A 5 6.03 7.05 5.11
CA ASN A 5 5.35 7.72 4.02
C ASN A 5 5.82 7.10 2.69
N VAL A 6 4.87 6.69 1.86
CA VAL A 6 5.11 6.17 0.52
C VAL A 6 4.23 6.91 -0.49
N THR A 7 4.63 6.91 -1.76
CA THR A 7 3.86 7.52 -2.84
C THR A 7 3.54 6.46 -3.88
N ILE A 8 2.27 6.30 -4.24
CA ILE A 8 1.79 5.34 -5.25
C ILE A 8 0.85 6.13 -6.17
N ASP A 9 1.12 6.14 -7.48
CA ASP A 9 0.37 6.93 -8.48
C ASP A 9 0.15 8.40 -8.06
N ASP A 10 1.23 9.08 -7.66
CA ASP A 10 1.24 10.45 -7.13
C ASP A 10 0.43 10.69 -5.85
N ILE A 11 -0.19 9.65 -5.28
CA ILE A 11 -0.92 9.72 -4.02
C ILE A 11 0.05 9.40 -2.87
N LYS A 12 0.24 10.38 -1.98
CA LYS A 12 1.01 10.20 -0.73
C LYS A 12 0.14 9.50 0.30
N ILE A 13 0.62 8.36 0.80
CA ILE A 13 -0.04 7.60 1.86
C ILE A 13 0.94 7.27 2.99
N THR A 14 0.42 7.15 4.20
CA THR A 14 1.17 6.75 5.38
C THR A 14 0.74 5.34 5.79
N VAL A 15 1.67 4.40 5.75
CA VAL A 15 1.44 2.98 6.09
C VAL A 15 2.35 2.53 7.22
N GLU A 16 2.04 1.39 7.81
CA GLU A 16 2.91 0.80 8.84
C GLU A 16 4.15 0.20 8.19
N LYS A 17 5.28 0.25 8.92
CA LYS A 17 6.50 -0.40 8.46
C LYS A 17 6.28 -1.91 8.37
N GLY A 18 6.57 -2.47 7.20
CA GLY A 18 6.32 -3.88 6.89
C GLY A 18 5.07 -4.12 6.05
N THR A 19 4.20 -3.12 5.86
CA THR A 19 3.09 -3.19 4.91
C THR A 19 3.60 -3.41 3.50
N THR A 20 2.98 -4.34 2.76
CA THR A 20 3.36 -4.62 1.38
C THR A 20 2.86 -3.53 0.43
N VAL A 21 3.48 -3.40 -0.75
CA VAL A 21 3.00 -2.45 -1.78
C VAL A 21 1.56 -2.77 -2.19
N LEU A 22 1.17 -4.04 -2.22
CA LEU A 22 -0.18 -4.47 -2.58
C LEU A 22 -1.23 -3.98 -1.56
N GLU A 23 -0.95 -4.13 -0.27
CA GLU A 23 -1.84 -3.64 0.80
C GLU A 23 -1.86 -2.11 0.84
N ALA A 24 -0.70 -1.47 0.69
CA ALA A 24 -0.58 -0.02 0.65
C ALA A 24 -1.42 0.58 -0.49
N ALA A 25 -1.31 0.05 -1.70
CA ALA A 25 -2.11 0.48 -2.85
C ALA A 25 -3.62 0.27 -2.62
N ARG A 26 -4.01 -0.89 -2.08
CA ARG A 26 -5.42 -1.17 -1.73
C ARG A 26 -5.97 -0.19 -0.70
N SER A 27 -5.17 0.21 0.29
CA SER A 27 -5.56 1.22 1.29
C SER A 27 -5.80 2.61 0.68
N ALA A 28 -5.17 2.89 -0.47
CA ALA A 28 -5.36 4.11 -1.24
C ALA A 28 -6.52 4.02 -2.25
N GLY A 29 -7.25 2.90 -2.30
CA GLY A 29 -8.29 2.64 -3.29
C GLY A 29 -7.77 2.21 -4.67
N ILE A 30 -6.47 1.93 -4.80
CA ILE A 30 -5.84 1.48 -6.04
C ILE A 30 -5.97 -0.05 -6.11
N TYR A 31 -6.68 -0.53 -7.13
CA TYR A 31 -6.84 -1.96 -7.37
C TYR A 31 -5.64 -2.53 -8.13
N ILE A 32 -4.88 -3.39 -7.47
CA ILE A 32 -3.85 -4.22 -8.09
C ILE A 32 -4.37 -5.67 -8.16
N PRO A 33 -4.52 -6.24 -9.36
CA PRO A 33 -4.90 -7.63 -9.52
C PRO A 33 -3.86 -8.57 -8.90
N ALA A 34 -4.31 -9.52 -8.08
CA ALA A 34 -3.44 -10.55 -7.53
C ALA A 34 -4.20 -11.88 -7.51
N LEU A 35 -3.57 -12.93 -8.05
CA LEU A 35 -4.16 -14.27 -8.16
C LEU A 35 -3.84 -15.13 -6.94
N CYS A 36 -2.64 -15.00 -6.37
CA CYS A 36 -2.14 -15.86 -5.30
C CYS A 36 -2.02 -15.15 -3.94
N SER A 37 -2.18 -13.83 -3.90
CA SER A 37 -2.18 -13.07 -2.64
C SER A 37 -3.56 -13.20 -2.00
N HIS A 38 -3.60 -13.87 -0.85
CA HIS A 38 -4.77 -14.15 -0.04
C HIS A 38 -4.53 -13.64 1.39
#